data_AF-A0A178LTY4-F1
#
_entry.id   AF-A0A178LTY4-F1
#
_cell.length_a   1.000
_cell.length_b   1.000
_cell.length_c   1.000
_cell.angle_alpha   90.00
_cell.angle_beta   90.00
_cell.angle_gamma   90.00
#
_symmetry.space_group_name_H-M   'P 1'
#
loop_
_entity.id
_entity.type
_entity.pdbx_description
1 polymer ?
#
loop_
_entity_poly.entity_id
_entity_poly.type
_entity_poly.pdbx_seq_one_letter_code
_entity_poly.pdbx_strand_id
1 'polypeptide(L)'
;MLRIGLTGGIGAGKSTVSATFSELGAIVVDGDVIAREVVEPGTPGLKKLVETFGEQILHPDGALNRPALAAIAFSDDEKRQTLNGIVHPLVAHRRSELIDEAHEDAVIVEDIPLLVESQMASMFPLVIIVNADPELRVRRLIEYRNFTEEDARARIAAQASEEQRRAVADVWLDNSGSAGELVEKARALWHGRIQPFAHNVKTGQPARSAPDLVAADPDWAAEAQRILARLRTACGHRASRIDHIGSTAIPGLDAKDVIDVQVTVASLDVVDELAEPLLAAGYVRTPITQDTAHTDDPELWQKRLFCSADPGRPTNVHVRVDGWPGQQFALLFVDWVKANASVRDEYLSFKRRVAVQGHATTQDYAEAKEPWFLDAYRRARVWADTTGWTPTD
;
A
#
# COMPACT_ATOMS: atom_id res chain seq x y z
N MET A 1 -9.85 10.12 -7.66
CA MET A 1 -9.17 10.58 -6.43
C MET A 1 -8.11 9.59 -5.96
N LEU A 2 -6.95 10.09 -5.53
CA LEU A 2 -5.90 9.28 -4.87
C LEU A 2 -6.10 9.38 -3.35
N ARG A 3 -6.12 8.24 -2.64
CA ARG A 3 -6.28 8.19 -1.18
C ARG A 3 -4.96 7.77 -0.53
N ILE A 4 -4.52 8.48 0.49
CA ILE A 4 -3.23 8.24 1.15
C ILE A 4 -3.47 8.01 2.63
N GLY A 5 -2.93 6.92 3.17
CA GLY A 5 -2.92 6.68 4.61
C GLY A 5 -1.74 7.42 5.24
N LEU A 6 -2.00 8.35 6.15
CA LEU A 6 -0.97 9.04 6.91
C LEU A 6 -1.03 8.59 8.37
N THR A 7 0.09 8.09 8.89
CA THR A 7 0.18 7.71 10.29
C THR A 7 1.56 8.00 10.86
N GLY A 8 1.72 7.74 12.16
CA GLY A 8 2.95 7.98 12.86
C GLY A 8 2.72 7.91 14.36
N GLY A 9 3.80 7.64 15.09
CA GLY A 9 3.72 7.54 16.54
C GLY A 9 3.33 8.85 17.18
N ILE A 10 2.75 8.75 18.38
CA ILE A 10 2.50 9.94 19.19
C ILE A 10 3.80 10.73 19.37
N GLY A 11 3.78 12.04 19.10
CA GLY A 11 4.96 12.91 19.12
C GLY A 11 5.84 12.87 17.85
N ALA A 12 5.51 12.07 16.83
CA ALA A 12 6.34 11.93 15.63
C ALA A 12 6.20 13.10 14.63
N GLY A 13 5.20 13.97 14.76
CA GLY A 13 5.02 15.15 13.89
C GLY A 13 4.08 14.97 12.71
N LYS A 14 3.16 13.99 12.79
CA LYS A 14 2.11 13.75 11.80
C LYS A 14 1.31 15.00 11.42
N SER A 15 0.93 15.83 12.41
CA SER A 15 0.19 17.07 12.19
C SER A 15 0.95 18.10 11.35
N THR A 16 2.29 18.10 11.39
CA THR A 16 3.11 18.97 10.54
C THR A 16 3.04 18.52 9.08
N VAL A 17 3.08 17.20 8.83
CA VAL A 17 2.95 16.63 7.49
C VAL A 17 1.54 16.84 6.94
N SER A 18 0.49 16.60 7.73
CA SER A 18 -0.89 16.82 7.28
C SER A 18 -1.17 18.28 6.97
N ALA A 19 -0.71 19.22 7.81
CA ALA A 19 -0.80 20.66 7.53
C ALA A 19 -0.08 21.03 6.23
N THR A 20 1.14 20.52 6.02
CA THR A 20 1.91 20.78 4.79
C THR A 20 1.18 20.28 3.55
N PHE A 21 0.61 19.07 3.59
CA PHE A 21 -0.18 18.56 2.46
C PHE A 21 -1.47 19.35 2.24
N SER A 22 -2.13 19.79 3.31
CA SER A 22 -3.31 20.66 3.19
C SER A 22 -2.98 21.98 2.50
N GLU A 23 -1.85 22.63 2.84
CA GLU A 23 -1.36 23.84 2.15
C GLU A 23 -1.09 23.62 0.66
N LEU A 24 -0.74 22.39 0.27
CA LEU A 24 -0.46 22.00 -1.11
C LEU A 24 -1.71 21.55 -1.88
N GLY A 25 -2.89 21.60 -1.25
CA GLY A 25 -4.17 21.30 -1.87
C GLY A 25 -4.72 19.89 -1.58
N ALA A 26 -4.13 19.13 -0.67
CA ALA A 26 -4.74 17.88 -0.19
C ALA A 26 -5.96 18.17 0.68
N ILE A 27 -6.97 17.30 0.60
CA ILE A 27 -8.05 17.28 1.58
C ILE A 27 -7.63 16.32 2.68
N VAL A 28 -7.44 16.86 3.88
CA VAL A 28 -7.05 16.07 5.05
C VAL A 28 -8.30 15.62 5.80
N VAL A 29 -8.46 14.31 5.90
CA VAL A 29 -9.51 13.65 6.68
C VAL A 29 -8.84 13.16 7.97
N ASP A 30 -8.97 13.94 9.04
CA ASP A 30 -8.40 13.59 10.35
C ASP A 30 -9.43 12.85 11.20
N GLY A 31 -9.17 11.57 11.48
CA GLY A 31 -10.08 10.73 12.25
C GLY A 31 -10.29 11.21 13.68
N ASP A 32 -9.28 11.81 14.32
CA ASP A 32 -9.42 12.39 15.65
C ASP A 32 -10.32 13.61 15.60
N VAL A 33 -10.17 14.48 14.61
CA VAL A 33 -11.02 15.68 14.43
C VAL A 33 -12.46 15.28 14.18
N ILE A 34 -12.70 14.36 13.23
CA ILE A 34 -14.06 13.88 12.91
C ILE A 34 -14.71 13.22 14.14
N ALA A 35 -13.96 12.42 14.90
CA ALA A 35 -14.46 11.83 16.13
C ALA A 35 -14.81 12.87 17.21
N ARG A 36 -14.33 14.13 17.10
CA ARG A 36 -14.82 15.23 17.94
C ARG A 36 -16.06 15.87 17.37
N GLU A 37 -16.05 16.19 16.07
CA GLU A 37 -17.16 16.85 15.38
C GLU A 37 -18.48 16.09 15.53
N VAL A 38 -18.46 14.77 15.36
CA VAL A 38 -19.69 13.94 15.38
C VAL A 38 -20.35 13.83 16.76
N VAL A 39 -19.71 14.37 17.81
CA VAL A 39 -20.20 14.41 19.20
C VAL A 39 -20.18 15.82 19.79
N GLU A 40 -20.15 16.85 18.94
CA GLU A 40 -20.30 18.24 19.39
C GLU A 40 -21.73 18.54 19.88
N PRO A 41 -21.92 19.60 20.70
CA PRO A 41 -23.24 20.05 21.12
C PRO A 41 -24.22 20.17 19.96
N GLY A 42 -25.42 19.58 20.11
CA GLY A 42 -26.47 19.60 19.09
C GLY A 42 -26.41 18.47 18.06
N THR A 43 -25.36 17.65 18.06
CA THR A 43 -25.25 16.51 17.14
C THR A 43 -26.10 15.30 17.58
N PRO A 44 -26.56 14.46 16.63
CA PRO A 44 -27.18 13.18 16.95
C PRO A 44 -26.27 12.25 17.75
N GLY A 45 -24.95 12.30 17.50
CA GLY A 45 -23.97 11.47 18.20
C GLY A 45 -23.88 11.79 19.68
N LEU A 46 -23.78 13.08 20.06
CA LEU A 46 -23.77 13.47 21.47
C LEU A 46 -25.06 13.05 22.17
N LYS A 47 -26.22 13.28 21.54
CA LYS A 47 -27.51 12.85 22.10
C LYS A 47 -27.52 11.34 22.37
N LYS A 48 -27.05 10.53 21.43
CA LYS A 48 -27.00 9.07 21.58
C LYS A 48 -26.07 8.63 22.71
N LEU A 49 -24.93 9.30 22.87
CA LEU A 49 -24.02 9.05 23.98
C LEU A 49 -24.65 9.39 25.33
N VAL A 50 -25.36 10.51 25.43
CA VAL A 50 -26.06 10.90 26.68
C VAL A 50 -27.18 9.92 27.02
N GLU A 51 -27.96 9.47 26.03
CA GLU A 51 -28.98 8.42 26.21
C GLU A 51 -28.39 7.10 26.75
N THR A 52 -27.14 6.80 26.39
CA THR A 52 -26.49 5.51 26.69
C THR A 52 -25.68 5.55 27.99
N PHE A 53 -24.91 6.60 28.19
CA PHE A 53 -23.96 6.73 29.30
C PHE A 53 -24.41 7.72 30.38
N GLY A 54 -25.53 8.42 30.19
CA GLY A 54 -26.10 9.39 31.14
C GLY A 54 -25.48 10.79 31.05
N GLU A 55 -26.13 11.76 31.69
CA GLU A 55 -25.75 13.20 31.62
C GLU A 55 -24.41 13.52 32.30
N GLN A 56 -23.88 12.62 33.14
CA GLN A 56 -22.58 12.80 33.80
C GLN A 56 -21.39 12.88 32.84
N ILE A 57 -21.60 12.54 31.56
CA ILE A 57 -20.59 12.71 30.50
C ILE A 57 -20.57 14.14 29.94
N LEU A 58 -21.35 15.07 30.47
CA LEU A 58 -21.41 16.46 30.00
C LEU A 58 -20.69 17.42 30.94
N HIS A 59 -20.14 18.48 30.37
CA HIS A 59 -19.79 19.70 31.08
C HIS A 59 -21.05 20.57 31.30
N PRO A 60 -21.00 21.56 32.22
CA PRO A 60 -22.14 22.45 32.49
C PRO A 60 -22.65 23.24 31.28
N ASP A 61 -21.82 23.43 30.26
CA ASP A 61 -22.15 24.09 28.99
C ASP A 61 -22.82 23.15 27.97
N GLY A 62 -23.02 21.88 28.32
CA GLY A 62 -23.59 20.85 27.45
C GLY A 62 -22.58 20.20 26.50
N ALA A 63 -21.29 20.54 26.57
CA ALA A 63 -20.24 19.88 25.81
C ALA A 63 -19.84 18.53 26.41
N LEU A 64 -19.30 17.64 25.59
CA LEU A 64 -18.83 16.33 26.05
C LEU A 64 -17.61 16.43 26.98
N ASN A 65 -17.75 15.95 28.21
CA ASN A 65 -16.67 15.70 29.14
C ASN A 65 -15.98 14.37 28.79
N ARG A 66 -14.96 14.45 27.92
CA ARG A 66 -14.21 13.28 27.43
C ARG A 66 -13.56 12.46 28.54
N PRO A 67 -12.90 13.06 29.57
CA PRO A 67 -12.40 12.30 30.71
C PRO A 67 -13.49 11.50 31.43
N ALA A 68 -14.67 12.09 31.66
CA ALA A 68 -15.79 11.38 32.29
C ALA A 68 -16.32 10.24 31.42
N LEU A 69 -16.50 10.48 30.12
CA LEU A 69 -16.89 9.43 29.18
C LEU A 69 -15.85 8.31 29.14
N ALA A 70 -14.56 8.63 29.10
CA ALA A 70 -13.48 7.65 29.06
C ALA A 70 -13.47 6.80 30.35
N ALA A 71 -13.63 7.42 31.52
CA ALA A 71 -13.68 6.68 32.79
C ALA A 71 -14.84 5.67 32.84
N ILE A 72 -15.97 5.97 32.20
CA ILE A 72 -17.13 5.08 32.12
C ILE A 72 -16.95 4.04 31.01
N ALA A 73 -16.57 4.46 29.80
CA ALA A 73 -16.53 3.62 28.62
C ALA A 73 -15.37 2.62 28.63
N PHE A 74 -14.26 2.95 29.29
CA PHE A 74 -13.10 2.07 29.43
C PHE A 74 -13.08 1.32 30.77
N SER A 75 -14.18 1.32 31.54
CA SER A 75 -14.29 0.52 32.76
C SER A 75 -14.40 -0.99 32.47
N ASP A 76 -14.94 -1.34 31.29
CA ASP A 76 -15.13 -2.71 30.84
C ASP A 76 -15.24 -2.77 29.30
N ASP A 77 -15.09 -3.98 28.75
CA ASP A 77 -15.08 -4.19 27.31
C ASP A 77 -16.45 -3.99 26.63
N GLU A 78 -17.56 -4.25 27.33
CA GLU A 78 -18.90 -4.15 26.77
C GLU A 78 -19.28 -2.67 26.52
N LYS A 79 -18.96 -1.79 27.48
CA LYS A 79 -19.14 -0.35 27.33
C LYS A 79 -18.22 0.24 26.27
N ARG A 80 -16.98 -0.26 26.18
CA ARG A 80 -16.04 0.15 25.12
C ARG A 80 -16.60 -0.20 23.74
N GLN A 81 -17.13 -1.42 23.57
CA GLN A 81 -17.79 -1.83 22.33
C GLN A 81 -19.03 -0.99 22.04
N THR A 82 -19.82 -0.67 23.06
CA THR A 82 -21.01 0.19 22.94
C THR A 82 -20.65 1.60 22.46
N LEU A 83 -19.63 2.22 23.06
CA LEU A 83 -19.10 3.52 22.63
C LEU A 83 -18.66 3.46 21.16
N ASN A 84 -17.85 2.45 20.81
CA ASN A 84 -17.35 2.28 19.46
C ASN A 84 -18.50 2.06 18.45
N GLY A 85 -19.52 1.30 18.81
CA GLY A 85 -20.70 1.05 17.99
C GLY A 85 -21.55 2.30 17.73
N ILE A 86 -21.50 3.30 18.61
CA ILE A 86 -22.14 4.61 18.40
C ILE A 86 -21.26 5.50 17.52
N VAL A 87 -19.97 5.62 17.86
CA VAL A 87 -19.08 6.63 17.26
C VAL A 87 -18.57 6.21 15.88
N HIS A 88 -18.17 4.94 15.68
CA HIS A 88 -17.56 4.51 14.42
C HIS A 88 -18.45 4.71 13.19
N PRO A 89 -19.76 4.38 13.22
CA PRO A 89 -20.63 4.63 12.07
C PRO A 89 -20.75 6.13 11.73
N LEU A 90 -20.79 7.01 12.74
CA LEU A 90 -20.87 8.45 12.52
C LEU A 90 -19.57 9.00 11.92
N VAL A 91 -18.42 8.54 12.42
CA VAL A 91 -17.10 8.88 11.86
C VAL A 91 -16.98 8.41 10.41
N ALA A 92 -17.41 7.18 10.12
CA ALA A 92 -17.41 6.64 8.77
C ALA A 92 -18.32 7.43 7.82
N HIS A 93 -19.50 7.83 8.28
CA HIS A 93 -20.43 8.65 7.50
C HIS A 93 -19.85 10.03 7.21
N ARG A 94 -19.37 10.75 8.23
CA ARG A 94 -18.76 12.07 8.06
C ARG A 94 -17.53 12.04 7.15
N ARG A 95 -16.72 10.99 7.26
CA ARG A 95 -15.61 10.72 6.34
C ARG A 95 -16.08 10.55 4.90
N SER A 96 -17.18 9.81 4.67
CA SER A 96 -17.76 9.68 3.32
C SER A 96 -18.18 11.03 2.78
N GLU A 97 -18.91 11.84 3.56
CA GLU A 97 -19.33 13.19 3.15
C GLU A 97 -18.14 14.05 2.71
N LEU A 98 -17.06 14.09 3.50
CA LEU A 98 -15.85 14.85 3.17
C LEU A 98 -15.17 14.37 1.89
N ILE A 99 -15.25 13.06 1.60
CA ILE A 99 -14.70 12.48 0.36
C ILE A 99 -15.64 12.75 -0.82
N ASP A 100 -16.94 12.71 -0.61
CA ASP A 100 -17.95 12.94 -1.65
C ASP A 100 -18.05 14.43 -2.04
N GLU A 101 -17.76 15.34 -1.10
CA GLU A 101 -17.64 16.79 -1.34
C GLU A 101 -16.34 17.16 -2.08
N ALA A 102 -15.36 16.25 -2.13
CA ALA A 102 -14.10 16.49 -2.80
C ALA A 102 -14.25 16.50 -4.33
N HIS A 103 -13.47 17.36 -4.99
CA HIS A 103 -13.34 17.30 -6.44
C HIS A 103 -12.76 15.94 -6.90
N GLU A 104 -13.15 15.45 -8.07
CA GLU A 104 -12.71 14.13 -8.61
C GLU A 104 -11.18 13.97 -8.69
N ASP A 105 -10.48 15.09 -8.78
CA ASP A 105 -9.02 15.22 -8.88
C ASP A 105 -8.30 15.36 -7.53
N ALA A 106 -9.04 15.41 -6.43
CA ALA A 106 -8.47 15.64 -5.11
C ALA A 106 -7.57 14.47 -4.68
N VAL A 107 -6.52 14.82 -3.95
CA VAL A 107 -5.75 13.89 -3.14
C VAL A 107 -6.32 13.94 -1.73
N ILE A 108 -6.82 12.80 -1.26
CA ILE A 108 -7.34 12.65 0.09
C ILE A 108 -6.22 12.08 0.95
N VAL A 109 -5.85 12.78 2.02
CA VAL A 109 -4.90 12.30 3.03
C VAL A 109 -5.68 11.96 4.28
N GLU A 110 -5.75 10.67 4.59
CA GLU A 110 -6.45 10.17 5.76
C GLU A 110 -5.46 10.02 6.91
N ASP A 111 -5.58 10.90 7.89
CA ASP A 111 -4.79 10.86 9.10
C ASP A 111 -5.41 9.86 10.08
N ILE A 112 -4.77 8.69 10.22
CA ILE A 112 -5.26 7.54 10.99
C ILE A 112 -4.20 7.12 12.01
N PRO A 113 -4.33 7.53 13.29
CA PRO A 113 -3.35 7.21 14.34
C PRO A 113 -3.12 5.71 14.57
N LEU A 114 -4.15 4.88 14.37
CA LEU A 114 -4.13 3.43 14.60
C LEU A 114 -4.09 2.61 13.30
N LEU A 115 -3.58 3.20 12.21
CA LEU A 115 -3.58 2.56 10.89
C LEU A 115 -2.85 1.22 10.89
N VAL A 116 -1.72 1.15 11.60
CA VAL A 116 -0.88 -0.06 11.66
C VAL A 116 -1.49 -1.09 12.62
N GLU A 117 -1.91 -0.63 13.80
CA GLU A 117 -2.55 -1.44 14.83
C GLU A 117 -3.84 -2.09 14.33
N SER A 118 -4.58 -1.40 13.46
CA SER A 118 -5.84 -1.86 12.88
C SER A 118 -5.67 -2.56 11.53
N GLN A 119 -4.43 -2.81 11.09
CA GLN A 119 -4.09 -3.47 9.81
C GLN A 119 -4.75 -2.84 8.57
N MET A 120 -4.90 -1.52 8.56
CA MET A 120 -5.62 -0.80 7.50
C MET A 120 -4.73 -0.39 6.32
N ALA A 121 -3.41 -0.61 6.41
CA ALA A 121 -2.46 -0.15 5.39
C ALA A 121 -2.79 -0.63 3.97
N SER A 122 -3.29 -1.87 3.82
CA SER A 122 -3.63 -2.46 2.52
C SER A 122 -4.85 -1.81 1.86
N MET A 123 -5.62 -1.01 2.58
CA MET A 123 -6.77 -0.25 2.03
C MET A 123 -6.32 0.99 1.25
N PHE A 124 -5.04 1.36 1.32
CA PHE A 124 -4.52 2.58 0.72
C PHE A 124 -3.54 2.26 -0.42
N PRO A 125 -3.63 2.97 -1.56
CA PRO A 125 -2.63 2.89 -2.62
C PRO A 125 -1.24 3.39 -2.17
N LEU A 126 -1.18 4.29 -1.17
CA LEU A 126 0.05 4.81 -0.60
C LEU A 126 -0.08 5.04 0.90
N VAL A 127 0.88 4.53 1.69
CA VAL A 127 0.98 4.72 3.14
C VAL A 127 2.25 5.49 3.50
N ILE A 128 2.08 6.62 4.16
CA ILE A 128 3.13 7.49 4.67
C ILE A 128 3.20 7.35 6.18
N ILE A 129 4.38 6.99 6.69
CA ILE A 129 4.65 6.94 8.13
C ILE A 129 5.64 8.02 8.50
N VAL A 130 5.24 8.87 9.45
CA VAL A 130 6.12 9.84 10.07
C VAL A 130 6.75 9.20 11.32
N ASN A 131 8.08 9.21 11.37
CA ASN A 131 8.84 8.68 12.49
C ASN A 131 9.75 9.73 13.11
N ALA A 132 10.08 9.54 14.39
CA ALA A 132 11.14 10.26 15.07
C ALA A 132 11.67 9.36 16.19
N ASP A 133 12.91 9.59 16.60
CA ASP A 133 13.52 8.88 17.73
C ASP A 133 12.62 8.91 18.99
N PRO A 134 12.48 7.80 19.73
CA PRO A 134 11.62 7.73 20.91
C PRO A 134 11.91 8.81 21.97
N GLU A 135 13.18 9.15 22.23
CA GLU A 135 13.55 10.16 23.22
C GLU A 135 13.18 11.57 22.74
N LEU A 136 13.30 11.83 21.43
CA LEU A 136 12.79 13.08 20.85
C LEU A 136 11.26 13.16 20.96
N ARG A 137 10.54 12.05 20.73
CA ARG A 137 9.08 12.00 20.87
C ARG A 137 8.64 12.26 22.31
N VAL A 138 9.30 11.67 23.31
CA VAL A 138 9.04 11.93 24.73
C VAL A 138 9.20 13.42 25.04
N ARG A 139 10.34 14.02 24.65
CA ARG A 139 10.59 15.46 24.87
C ARG A 139 9.49 16.34 24.28
N ARG A 140 9.08 16.08 23.03
CA ARG A 140 8.00 16.81 22.35
C ARG A 140 6.66 16.68 23.08
N LEU A 141 6.37 15.52 23.67
CA LEU A 141 5.12 15.31 24.42
C LEU A 141 5.10 16.02 25.77
N ILE A 142 6.25 16.10 26.44
CA ILE A 142 6.39 16.88 27.67
C ILE A 142 6.23 18.37 27.33
N GLU A 143 6.99 18.87 26.35
CA GLU A 143 7.05 20.30 26.02
C GLU A 143 5.74 20.85 25.42
N TYR A 144 5.12 20.13 24.47
CA TYR A 144 3.99 20.64 23.71
C TYR A 144 2.63 20.07 24.12
N ARG A 145 2.61 18.97 24.89
CA ARG A 145 1.37 18.31 25.32
C ARG A 145 1.23 18.20 26.84
N ASN A 146 2.18 18.75 27.61
CA ASN A 146 2.20 18.73 29.08
C ASN A 146 2.05 17.33 29.69
N PHE A 147 2.59 16.30 29.02
CA PHE A 147 2.62 14.96 29.59
C PHE A 147 3.73 14.84 30.62
N THR A 148 3.55 13.95 31.60
CA THR A 148 4.67 13.47 32.40
C THR A 148 5.53 12.56 31.53
N GLU A 149 6.82 12.43 31.86
CA GLU A 149 7.70 11.50 31.15
C GLU A 149 7.16 10.05 31.20
N GLU A 150 6.67 9.62 32.36
CA GLU A 150 6.09 8.30 32.57
C GLU A 150 4.88 8.06 31.66
N ASP A 151 3.93 9.00 31.60
CA ASP A 151 2.75 8.88 30.72
C ASP A 151 3.15 8.90 29.23
N ALA A 152 4.09 9.77 28.84
CA ALA A 152 4.59 9.82 27.48
C ALA A 152 5.21 8.48 27.04
N ARG A 153 6.07 7.89 27.89
CA ARG A 153 6.71 6.59 27.61
C ARG A 153 5.68 5.46 27.57
N ALA A 154 4.76 5.41 28.52
CA ALA A 154 3.70 4.40 28.56
C ALA A 154 2.85 4.41 27.27
N ARG A 155 2.47 5.60 26.80
CA ARG A 155 1.70 5.75 25.55
C ARG A 155 2.51 5.38 24.31
N ILE A 156 3.79 5.72 24.25
CA ILE A 156 4.66 5.32 23.13
C ILE A 156 4.78 3.80 23.07
N ALA A 157 4.95 3.15 24.22
CA ALA A 157 5.11 1.70 24.31
C ALA A 157 3.83 0.91 23.97
N ALA A 158 2.65 1.52 24.14
CA ALA A 158 1.37 0.91 23.83
C ALA A 158 1.01 0.91 22.32
N GLN A 159 1.78 1.61 21.48
CA GLN A 159 1.56 1.70 20.03
C GLN A 159 2.37 0.66 19.25
N ALA A 160 2.06 0.49 17.96
CA ALA A 160 2.83 -0.35 17.05
C ALA A 160 4.34 0.00 17.06
N SER A 161 5.17 -1.05 17.01
CA SER A 161 6.63 -0.92 16.97
C SER A 161 7.12 -0.28 15.68
N GLU A 162 8.36 0.21 15.66
CA GLU A 162 8.99 0.72 14.43
C GLU A 162 9.04 -0.36 13.34
N GLU A 163 9.33 -1.62 13.70
CA GLU A 163 9.36 -2.74 12.76
C GLU A 163 8.00 -2.96 12.10
N GLN A 164 6.92 -3.00 12.90
CA GLN A 164 5.55 -3.15 12.39
C GLN A 164 5.16 -1.99 11.46
N ARG A 165 5.61 -0.77 11.77
CA ARG A 165 5.40 0.40 10.92
C ARG A 165 6.20 0.31 9.62
N ARG A 166 7.48 0.00 9.68
CA ARG A 166 8.33 -0.15 8.49
C ARG A 166 7.79 -1.20 7.52
N ALA A 167 7.25 -2.30 8.04
CA ALA A 167 6.67 -3.36 7.23
C ALA A 167 5.54 -2.86 6.30
N VAL A 168 4.80 -1.82 6.71
CA VAL A 168 3.65 -1.29 5.97
C VAL A 168 3.86 0.10 5.35
N ALA A 169 5.03 0.72 5.54
CA ALA A 169 5.33 2.04 5.00
C ALA A 169 5.75 1.99 3.53
N ASP A 170 5.00 2.62 2.64
CA ASP A 170 5.47 2.91 1.27
C ASP A 170 6.42 4.13 1.25
N VAL A 171 6.27 5.00 2.24
CA VAL A 171 7.13 6.15 2.49
C VAL A 171 7.43 6.23 3.99
N TRP A 172 8.71 6.35 4.32
CA TRP A 172 9.20 6.62 5.66
C TRP A 172 9.72 8.05 5.77
N LEU A 173 9.01 8.92 6.48
CA LEU A 173 9.43 10.30 6.74
C LEU A 173 10.09 10.40 8.11
N ASP A 174 11.42 10.52 8.13
CA ASP A 174 12.18 10.78 9.35
C ASP A 174 12.11 12.25 9.78
N ASN A 175 11.58 12.49 10.97
CA ASN A 175 11.40 13.76 11.65
C ASN A 175 12.29 13.88 12.91
N SER A 176 13.52 13.36 12.81
CA SER A 176 14.55 13.55 13.83
C SER A 176 15.23 14.94 13.77
N GLY A 177 15.05 15.66 12.66
CA GLY A 177 15.56 17.02 12.44
C GLY A 177 14.62 18.14 12.89
N SER A 178 14.79 19.32 12.29
CA SER A 178 13.93 20.48 12.55
C SER A 178 12.54 20.35 11.92
N ALA A 179 11.56 21.11 12.43
CA ALA A 179 10.22 21.15 11.84
C ALA A 179 10.25 21.63 10.37
N GLY A 180 11.14 22.57 10.04
CA GLY A 180 11.33 23.05 8.66
C GLY A 180 11.83 21.96 7.73
N GLU A 181 12.77 21.13 8.18
CA GLU A 181 13.24 19.98 7.38
C GLU A 181 12.12 18.98 7.08
N LEU A 182 11.22 18.72 8.04
CA LEU A 182 10.08 17.85 7.80
C LEU A 182 9.11 18.45 6.77
N VAL A 183 8.85 19.76 6.83
CA VAL A 183 8.04 20.47 5.84
C VAL A 183 8.66 20.33 4.44
N GLU A 184 9.97 20.53 4.30
CA GLU A 184 10.66 20.38 3.02
C GLU A 184 10.61 18.92 2.50
N LYS A 185 10.80 17.92 3.37
CA LYS A 185 10.63 16.51 3.00
C LYS A 185 9.21 16.20 2.53
N ALA A 186 8.20 16.77 3.20
CA ALA A 186 6.80 16.61 2.80
C ALA A 186 6.51 17.29 1.45
N ARG A 187 7.02 18.52 1.22
CA ARG A 187 6.90 19.21 -0.09
C ARG A 187 7.58 18.43 -1.21
N ALA A 188 8.78 17.91 -0.96
CA ALA A 188 9.51 17.10 -1.93
C ALA A 188 8.74 15.82 -2.28
N LEU A 189 8.19 15.14 -1.28
CA LEU A 189 7.34 13.96 -1.49
C LEU A 189 6.07 14.29 -2.28
N TRP A 190 5.45 15.43 -1.98
CA TRP A 190 4.25 15.88 -2.66
C TRP A 190 4.51 16.08 -4.16
N HIS A 191 5.49 16.90 -4.52
CA HIS A 191 5.79 17.22 -5.92
C HIS A 191 6.47 16.07 -6.66
N GLY A 192 7.32 15.29 -5.99
CA GLY A 192 8.11 14.24 -6.61
C GLY A 192 7.36 12.91 -6.78
N ARG A 193 6.34 12.63 -5.97
CA ARG A 193 5.64 11.33 -5.98
C ARG A 193 4.11 11.46 -5.96
N ILE A 194 3.54 12.17 -4.99
CA ILE A 194 2.08 12.21 -4.78
C ILE A 194 1.36 12.87 -5.96
N GLN A 195 1.78 14.06 -6.37
CA GLN A 195 1.15 14.81 -7.45
C GLN A 195 1.26 14.07 -8.80
N PRO A 196 2.43 13.53 -9.21
CA PRO A 196 2.50 12.68 -10.40
C PRO A 196 1.66 11.40 -10.28
N PHE A 197 1.62 10.75 -9.11
CA PHE A 197 0.80 9.55 -8.91
C PHE A 197 -0.69 9.86 -9.09
N ALA A 198 -1.19 10.92 -8.46
CA ALA A 198 -2.58 11.35 -8.62
C ALA A 198 -2.92 11.68 -10.07
N HIS A 199 -2.01 12.36 -10.78
CA HIS A 199 -2.17 12.66 -12.21
C HIS A 199 -2.21 11.39 -13.07
N ASN A 200 -1.32 10.44 -12.81
CA ASN A 200 -1.24 9.17 -13.52
C ASN A 200 -2.50 8.32 -13.32
N VAL A 201 -3.02 8.22 -12.09
CA VAL A 201 -4.29 7.53 -11.81
C VAL A 201 -5.44 8.20 -12.57
N LYS A 202 -5.53 9.53 -12.51
CA LYS A 202 -6.57 10.30 -13.21
C LYS A 202 -6.54 10.05 -14.72
N THR A 203 -5.35 10.05 -15.31
CA THR A 203 -5.18 9.94 -16.76
C THR A 203 -5.10 8.50 -17.26
N GLY A 204 -5.18 7.51 -16.36
CA GLY A 204 -5.02 6.10 -16.70
C GLY A 204 -3.62 5.76 -17.22
N GLN A 205 -2.60 6.52 -16.83
CA GLN A 205 -1.22 6.34 -17.30
C GLN A 205 -0.36 5.62 -16.28
N PRO A 206 0.43 4.61 -16.69
CA PRO A 206 1.34 3.95 -15.77
C PRO A 206 2.56 4.83 -15.50
N ALA A 207 3.17 4.65 -14.33
CA ALA A 207 4.45 5.27 -14.04
C ALA A 207 5.51 4.78 -15.02
N ARG A 208 6.29 5.72 -15.58
CA ARG A 208 7.42 5.37 -16.44
C ARG A 208 8.57 4.86 -15.58
N SER A 209 9.16 3.73 -16.00
CA SER A 209 10.39 3.20 -15.41
C SER A 209 11.41 2.94 -16.51
N ALA A 210 12.66 3.33 -16.28
CA ALA A 210 13.75 3.03 -17.19
C ALA A 210 14.10 1.54 -17.08
N PRO A 211 14.46 0.87 -18.19
CA PRO A 211 14.81 -0.54 -18.19
C PRO A 211 16.22 -0.83 -17.61
N ASP A 212 16.68 -0.05 -16.64
CA ASP A 212 18.03 -0.13 -16.07
C ASP A 212 18.16 -1.32 -15.14
N LEU A 213 19.26 -2.07 -15.29
CA LEU A 213 19.58 -3.18 -14.40
C LEU A 213 20.28 -2.64 -13.15
N VAL A 214 19.68 -2.87 -11.98
CA VAL A 214 20.24 -2.51 -10.68
C VAL A 214 20.67 -3.76 -9.91
N ALA A 215 21.57 -3.57 -8.94
CA ALA A 215 21.92 -4.61 -7.99
C ALA A 215 20.67 -5.09 -7.24
N ALA A 216 20.66 -6.36 -6.83
CA ALA A 216 19.56 -6.91 -6.05
C ALA A 216 19.31 -6.09 -4.76
N ASP A 217 18.10 -5.56 -4.62
CA ASP A 217 17.69 -4.81 -3.44
C ASP A 217 17.15 -5.78 -2.38
N PRO A 218 17.69 -5.79 -1.15
CA PRO A 218 17.16 -6.63 -0.06
C PRO A 218 15.72 -6.28 0.33
N ASP A 219 15.26 -5.05 0.07
CA ASP A 219 13.94 -4.58 0.49
C ASP A 219 12.82 -5.03 -0.45
N TRP A 220 13.11 -5.42 -1.70
CA TRP A 220 12.08 -5.81 -2.70
C TRP A 220 11.07 -6.83 -2.19
N ALA A 221 11.51 -7.78 -1.34
CA ALA A 221 10.61 -8.76 -0.74
C ALA A 221 9.58 -8.09 0.18
N ALA A 222 10.01 -7.16 1.03
CA ALA A 222 9.12 -6.41 1.93
C ALA A 222 8.20 -5.45 1.15
N GLU A 223 8.72 -4.80 0.12
CA GLU A 223 7.92 -3.96 -0.78
C GLU A 223 6.84 -4.78 -1.52
N ALA A 224 7.20 -5.95 -2.02
CA ALA A 224 6.27 -6.87 -2.65
C ALA A 224 5.18 -7.32 -1.67
N GLN A 225 5.50 -7.58 -0.39
CA GLN A 225 4.46 -7.93 0.60
C GLN A 225 3.40 -6.83 0.77
N ARG A 226 3.79 -5.54 0.75
CA ARG A 226 2.83 -4.43 0.79
C ARG A 226 1.93 -4.42 -0.44
N ILE A 227 2.52 -4.62 -1.62
CA ILE A 227 1.79 -4.72 -2.90
C ILE A 227 0.81 -5.90 -2.87
N LEU A 228 1.26 -7.09 -2.44
CA LEU A 228 0.42 -8.28 -2.32
C LEU A 228 -0.75 -8.07 -1.37
N ALA A 229 -0.52 -7.46 -0.19
CA ALA A 229 -1.59 -7.16 0.77
C ALA A 229 -2.64 -6.20 0.18
N ARG A 230 -2.19 -5.17 -0.52
CA ARG A 230 -3.05 -4.21 -1.22
C ARG A 230 -3.88 -4.87 -2.31
N LEU A 231 -3.25 -5.71 -3.15
CA LEU A 231 -3.93 -6.43 -4.21
C LEU A 231 -4.91 -7.47 -3.68
N ARG A 232 -4.60 -8.16 -2.57
CA ARG A 232 -5.55 -9.06 -1.89
C ARG A 232 -6.80 -8.32 -1.44
N THR A 233 -6.62 -7.13 -0.87
CA THR A 233 -7.72 -6.26 -0.45
C THR A 233 -8.55 -5.78 -1.64
N ALA A 234 -7.90 -5.33 -2.72
CA ALA A 234 -8.58 -4.82 -3.91
C ALA A 234 -9.32 -5.91 -4.71
N CYS A 235 -8.70 -7.07 -4.88
CA CYS A 235 -9.29 -8.17 -5.65
C CYS A 235 -10.40 -8.89 -4.85
N GLY A 236 -10.24 -9.00 -3.53
CA GLY A 236 -11.14 -9.77 -2.67
C GLY A 236 -11.21 -11.24 -3.11
N HIS A 237 -12.41 -11.81 -3.10
CA HIS A 237 -12.66 -13.22 -3.45
C HIS A 237 -12.40 -13.56 -4.94
N ARG A 238 -12.18 -12.57 -5.80
CA ARG A 238 -11.95 -12.78 -7.24
C ARG A 238 -10.55 -13.30 -7.57
N ALA A 239 -9.58 -13.07 -6.68
CA ALA A 239 -8.25 -13.63 -6.81
C ALA A 239 -8.17 -14.96 -6.03
N SER A 240 -7.84 -16.05 -6.71
CA SER A 240 -7.59 -17.34 -6.04
C SER A 240 -6.23 -17.34 -5.32
N ARG A 241 -5.23 -16.66 -5.89
CA ARG A 241 -3.90 -16.45 -5.32
C ARG A 241 -3.24 -15.20 -5.90
N ILE A 242 -2.31 -14.62 -5.14
CA ILE A 242 -1.52 -13.47 -5.55
C ILE A 242 -0.07 -13.67 -5.12
N ASP A 243 0.84 -13.61 -6.09
CA ASP A 243 2.22 -14.06 -5.95
C ASP A 243 3.22 -13.02 -6.46
N HIS A 244 4.32 -12.84 -5.72
CA HIS A 244 5.48 -12.08 -6.21
C HIS A 244 6.24 -12.95 -7.21
N ILE A 245 6.33 -12.50 -8.46
CA ILE A 245 6.94 -13.22 -9.57
C ILE A 245 8.11 -12.42 -10.16
N GLY A 246 8.70 -12.94 -11.25
CA GLY A 246 9.73 -12.23 -12.00
C GLY A 246 11.08 -12.22 -11.29
N SER A 247 11.96 -11.31 -11.70
CA SER A 247 13.37 -11.32 -11.23
C SER A 247 13.51 -10.82 -9.79
N THR A 248 12.69 -9.85 -9.37
CA THR A 248 12.74 -9.28 -8.01
C THR A 248 12.27 -10.26 -6.94
N ALA A 249 11.58 -11.34 -7.33
CA ALA A 249 11.18 -12.44 -6.44
C ALA A 249 12.31 -13.46 -6.17
N ILE A 250 13.46 -13.32 -6.84
CA ILE A 250 14.60 -14.25 -6.74
C ILE A 250 15.69 -13.59 -5.90
N PRO A 251 16.01 -14.10 -4.68
CA PRO A 251 17.02 -13.50 -3.82
C PRO A 251 18.38 -13.35 -4.49
N GLY A 252 18.97 -12.15 -4.36
CA GLY A 252 20.31 -11.84 -4.86
C GLY A 252 20.45 -11.72 -6.38
N LEU A 253 19.34 -11.67 -7.13
CA LEU A 253 19.36 -11.55 -8.58
C LEU A 253 19.18 -10.09 -9.02
N ASP A 254 20.22 -9.48 -9.61
CA ASP A 254 20.13 -8.15 -10.22
C ASP A 254 18.96 -8.08 -11.21
N ALA A 255 18.17 -7.01 -11.16
CA ALA A 255 16.94 -6.89 -11.93
C ALA A 255 16.68 -5.43 -12.28
N LYS A 256 15.68 -5.19 -13.12
CA LYS A 256 15.08 -3.86 -13.17
C LYS A 256 14.38 -3.61 -11.84
N ASP A 257 14.40 -2.37 -11.37
CA ASP A 257 13.65 -1.96 -10.18
C ASP A 257 12.15 -1.81 -10.53
N VAL A 258 11.54 -2.96 -10.85
CA VAL A 258 10.11 -3.14 -11.14
C VAL A 258 9.67 -4.43 -10.48
N ILE A 259 8.68 -4.36 -9.61
CA ILE A 259 8.11 -5.55 -8.97
C ILE A 259 7.06 -6.16 -9.89
N ASP A 260 7.21 -7.43 -10.25
CA ASP A 260 6.21 -8.17 -11.01
C ASP A 260 5.35 -9.00 -10.06
N VAL A 261 4.03 -8.88 -10.15
CA VAL A 261 3.07 -9.65 -9.37
C VAL A 261 2.11 -10.36 -10.30
N GLN A 262 1.72 -11.59 -9.93
CA GLN A 262 0.65 -12.31 -10.58
C GLN A 262 -0.60 -12.34 -9.69
N VAL A 263 -1.74 -11.98 -10.25
CA VAL A 263 -3.07 -12.26 -9.71
C VAL A 263 -3.66 -13.40 -10.53
N THR A 264 -3.98 -14.52 -9.89
CA THR A 264 -4.64 -15.66 -10.54
C THR A 264 -6.15 -15.55 -10.35
N VAL A 265 -6.91 -15.71 -11.44
CA VAL A 265 -8.38 -15.61 -11.45
C VAL A 265 -9.01 -16.82 -12.13
N ALA A 266 -10.32 -17.01 -11.95
CA ALA A 266 -11.04 -18.16 -12.53
C ALA A 266 -11.29 -18.04 -14.05
N SER A 267 -11.41 -16.82 -14.59
CA SER A 267 -11.68 -16.59 -16.02
C SER A 267 -11.29 -15.17 -16.45
N LEU A 268 -11.29 -14.91 -17.77
CA LEU A 268 -11.03 -13.58 -18.33
C LEU A 268 -12.13 -12.55 -17.97
N ASP A 269 -13.37 -12.98 -17.81
CA ASP A 269 -14.48 -12.09 -17.43
C ASP A 269 -14.24 -11.45 -16.05
N VAL A 270 -13.71 -12.23 -15.11
CA VAL A 270 -13.32 -11.74 -13.77
C VAL A 270 -12.26 -10.64 -13.86
N VAL A 271 -11.40 -10.68 -14.89
CA VAL A 271 -10.35 -9.68 -15.06
C VAL A 271 -10.92 -8.30 -15.38
N ASP A 272 -11.99 -8.24 -16.18
CA ASP A 272 -12.61 -6.97 -16.53
C ASP A 272 -13.35 -6.35 -15.31
N GLU A 273 -13.88 -7.17 -14.41
CA GLU A 273 -14.43 -6.72 -13.11
C GLU A 273 -13.38 -6.15 -12.14
N LEU A 274 -12.10 -6.51 -12.32
CA LEU A 274 -11.00 -6.03 -11.48
C LEU A 274 -10.49 -4.63 -11.89
N ALA A 275 -10.93 -4.09 -13.02
CA ALA A 275 -10.39 -2.82 -13.54
C ALA A 275 -10.59 -1.65 -12.57
N GLU A 276 -11.82 -1.45 -12.08
CA GLU A 276 -12.18 -0.39 -11.13
C GLU A 276 -11.48 -0.57 -9.76
N PRO A 277 -11.55 -1.76 -9.10
CA PRO A 277 -10.84 -1.99 -7.85
C PRO A 277 -9.32 -1.81 -7.94
N LEU A 278 -8.70 -2.25 -9.04
CA LEU A 278 -7.25 -2.10 -9.24
C LEU A 278 -6.88 -0.63 -9.49
N LEU A 279 -7.70 0.12 -10.23
CA LEU A 279 -7.52 1.55 -10.42
C LEU A 279 -7.60 2.31 -9.09
N ALA A 280 -8.59 1.99 -8.25
CA ALA A 280 -8.71 2.55 -6.90
C ALA A 280 -7.51 2.21 -6.00
N ALA A 281 -6.87 1.06 -6.23
CA ALA A 281 -5.64 0.64 -5.57
C ALA A 281 -4.35 1.20 -6.22
N GLY A 282 -4.47 2.04 -7.26
CA GLY A 282 -3.35 2.74 -7.89
C GLY A 282 -2.73 2.03 -9.11
N TYR A 283 -3.38 1.01 -9.67
CA TYR A 283 -2.89 0.27 -10.82
C TYR A 283 -3.78 0.52 -12.04
N VAL A 284 -3.17 1.02 -13.13
CA VAL A 284 -3.88 1.35 -14.36
C VAL A 284 -3.76 0.22 -15.37
N ARG A 285 -4.82 -0.01 -16.15
CA ARG A 285 -4.84 -1.03 -17.22
C ARG A 285 -3.97 -0.59 -18.38
N THR A 286 -3.21 -1.53 -18.95
CA THR A 286 -2.42 -1.31 -20.17
C THR A 286 -3.11 -1.94 -21.39
N PRO A 287 -2.70 -1.58 -22.63
CA PRO A 287 -3.19 -2.22 -23.85
C PRO A 287 -2.74 -3.69 -24.03
N ILE A 288 -1.83 -4.20 -23.18
CA ILE A 288 -1.28 -5.55 -23.32
C ILE A 288 -2.30 -6.60 -22.85
N THR A 289 -2.65 -7.51 -23.76
CA THR A 289 -3.72 -8.51 -23.57
C THR A 289 -3.24 -9.96 -23.70
N GLN A 290 -1.96 -10.19 -24.00
CA GLN A 290 -1.40 -11.53 -24.13
C GLN A 290 0.10 -11.54 -23.80
N ASP A 291 0.61 -12.69 -23.37
CA ASP A 291 2.04 -13.00 -23.35
C ASP A 291 2.48 -13.60 -24.70
N THR A 292 3.79 -13.69 -24.95
CA THR A 292 4.33 -14.44 -26.09
C THR A 292 4.01 -15.92 -25.91
N ALA A 293 3.32 -16.53 -26.89
CA ALA A 293 2.96 -17.93 -26.82
C ALA A 293 4.19 -18.84 -26.92
N HIS A 294 4.29 -19.82 -26.01
CA HIS A 294 5.30 -20.89 -26.05
C HIS A 294 4.68 -22.29 -26.30
N THR A 295 3.40 -22.33 -26.66
CA THR A 295 2.63 -23.54 -27.04
C THR A 295 1.82 -23.27 -28.30
N ASP A 296 1.24 -24.32 -28.90
CA ASP A 296 0.50 -24.24 -30.16
C ASP A 296 -0.87 -23.55 -30.05
N ASP A 297 -1.38 -23.37 -28.83
CA ASP A 297 -2.62 -22.66 -28.53
C ASP A 297 -2.34 -21.26 -27.97
N PRO A 298 -2.37 -20.21 -28.80
CA PRO A 298 -2.12 -18.83 -28.36
C PRO A 298 -3.27 -18.25 -27.53
N GLU A 299 -4.49 -18.80 -27.58
CA GLU A 299 -5.64 -18.27 -26.83
C GLU A 299 -5.44 -18.43 -25.32
N LEU A 300 -4.78 -19.52 -24.91
CA LEU A 300 -4.42 -19.79 -23.52
C LEU A 300 -3.30 -18.88 -22.96
N TRP A 301 -2.73 -18.00 -23.78
CA TRP A 301 -1.74 -17.00 -23.36
C TRP A 301 -2.34 -15.60 -23.18
N GLN A 302 -3.66 -15.46 -23.31
CA GLN A 302 -4.32 -14.19 -23.00
C GLN A 302 -4.21 -13.86 -21.50
N LYS A 303 -4.11 -12.57 -21.21
CA LYS A 303 -4.01 -11.99 -19.87
C LYS A 303 -4.58 -10.57 -19.85
N ARG A 304 -4.53 -9.90 -18.72
CA ARG A 304 -4.43 -8.43 -18.68
C ARG A 304 -3.21 -8.02 -17.88
N LEU A 305 -2.63 -6.90 -18.27
CA LEU A 305 -1.55 -6.26 -17.52
C LEU A 305 -2.03 -4.92 -17.00
N PHE A 306 -1.89 -4.74 -15.69
CA PHE A 306 -2.00 -3.45 -15.02
C PHE A 306 -0.62 -3.03 -14.54
N CYS A 307 -0.37 -1.72 -14.47
CA CYS A 307 0.88 -1.19 -13.98
C CYS A 307 0.62 -0.10 -12.94
N SER A 308 1.49 0.00 -11.93
CA SER A 308 1.40 1.05 -10.92
C SER A 308 1.46 2.44 -11.57
N ALA A 309 0.59 3.34 -11.14
CA ALA A 309 0.65 4.76 -11.47
C ALA A 309 1.62 5.53 -10.55
N ASP A 310 2.13 4.91 -9.49
CA ASP A 310 3.09 5.50 -8.54
C ASP A 310 4.52 5.51 -9.11
N PRO A 311 5.12 6.68 -9.37
CA PRO A 311 6.51 6.76 -9.85
C PRO A 311 7.53 6.28 -8.82
N GLY A 312 7.20 6.27 -7.53
CA GLY A 312 8.12 5.82 -6.49
C GLY A 312 8.21 4.29 -6.35
N ARG A 313 7.27 3.53 -6.94
CA ARG A 313 7.32 2.06 -6.93
C ARG A 313 6.69 1.44 -8.19
N PRO A 314 7.46 1.40 -9.30
CA PRO A 314 7.06 0.70 -10.50
C PRO A 314 6.68 -0.76 -10.20
N THR A 315 5.48 -1.15 -10.61
CA THR A 315 4.94 -2.49 -10.37
C THR A 315 4.14 -2.94 -11.58
N ASN A 316 4.34 -4.17 -12.03
CA ASN A 316 3.51 -4.85 -13.02
C ASN A 316 2.59 -5.85 -12.31
N VAL A 317 1.31 -5.81 -12.62
CA VAL A 317 0.29 -6.72 -12.08
C VAL A 317 -0.30 -7.50 -13.26
N HIS A 318 0.17 -8.73 -13.40
CA HIS A 318 -0.27 -9.67 -14.41
C HIS A 318 -1.51 -10.40 -13.89
N VAL A 319 -2.65 -10.24 -14.55
CA VAL A 319 -3.85 -11.00 -14.21
C VAL A 319 -4.00 -12.14 -15.21
N ARG A 320 -3.91 -13.38 -14.74
CA ARG A 320 -3.91 -14.59 -15.57
C ARG A 320 -4.92 -15.61 -15.04
N VAL A 321 -5.48 -16.40 -15.96
CA VAL A 321 -6.47 -17.43 -15.64
C VAL A 321 -5.78 -18.64 -15.02
N ASP A 322 -6.41 -19.24 -14.02
CA ASP A 322 -5.91 -20.42 -13.33
C ASP A 322 -5.66 -21.59 -14.29
N GLY A 323 -4.55 -22.30 -14.07
CA GLY A 323 -4.12 -23.44 -14.88
C GLY A 323 -3.60 -23.09 -16.29
N TRP A 324 -3.72 -21.84 -16.75
CA TRP A 324 -3.21 -21.46 -18.07
C TRP A 324 -1.68 -21.42 -18.12
N PRO A 325 -1.04 -21.68 -19.28
CA PRO A 325 0.41 -21.84 -19.39
C PRO A 325 1.17 -20.60 -18.92
N GLY A 326 0.71 -19.39 -19.24
CA GLY A 326 1.32 -18.15 -18.75
C GLY A 326 1.22 -18.00 -17.23
N GLN A 327 0.12 -18.46 -16.63
CA GLN A 327 -0.10 -18.44 -15.18
C GLN A 327 0.85 -19.41 -14.47
N GLN A 328 0.94 -20.64 -14.96
CA GLN A 328 1.81 -21.68 -14.40
C GLN A 328 3.28 -21.33 -14.57
N PHE A 329 3.68 -20.83 -15.75
CA PHE A 329 5.07 -20.53 -16.06
C PHE A 329 5.64 -19.41 -15.20
N ALA A 330 4.86 -18.38 -14.89
CA ALA A 330 5.33 -17.28 -14.05
C ALA A 330 5.73 -17.74 -12.64
N LEU A 331 5.01 -18.70 -12.08
CA LEU A 331 5.31 -19.32 -10.77
C LEU A 331 6.50 -20.27 -10.89
N LEU A 332 6.41 -21.20 -11.85
CA LEU A 332 7.44 -22.20 -12.14
C LEU A 332 8.81 -21.56 -12.36
N PHE A 333 8.86 -20.45 -13.10
CA PHE A 333 10.11 -19.76 -13.42
C PHE A 333 10.87 -19.33 -12.16
N VAL A 334 10.16 -18.77 -11.18
CA VAL A 334 10.78 -18.31 -9.92
C VAL A 334 11.36 -19.49 -9.15
N ASP A 335 10.58 -20.56 -8.97
CA ASP A 335 11.01 -21.74 -8.21
C ASP A 335 12.15 -22.47 -8.90
N TRP A 336 12.04 -22.65 -10.22
CA TRP A 336 13.08 -23.26 -11.04
C TRP A 336 14.41 -22.49 -10.93
N VAL A 337 14.40 -21.16 -11.06
CA VAL A 337 15.64 -20.36 -10.97
C VAL A 337 16.18 -20.34 -9.53
N LYS A 338 15.32 -20.31 -8.51
CA LYS A 338 15.75 -20.43 -7.09
C LYS A 338 16.45 -21.76 -6.83
N ALA A 339 15.91 -22.85 -7.34
CA ALA A 339 16.45 -24.20 -7.17
C ALA A 339 17.73 -24.47 -7.97
N ASN A 340 18.02 -23.67 -9.01
CA ASN A 340 19.10 -23.95 -9.95
C ASN A 340 20.07 -22.75 -10.10
N ALA A 341 21.16 -22.76 -9.33
CA ALA A 341 22.16 -21.67 -9.35
C ALA A 341 22.76 -21.42 -10.74
N SER A 342 23.06 -22.46 -11.51
CA SER A 342 23.62 -22.32 -12.87
C SER A 342 22.65 -21.61 -13.83
N VAL A 343 21.34 -21.89 -13.71
CA VAL A 343 20.29 -21.22 -14.50
C VAL A 343 20.21 -19.74 -14.11
N ARG A 344 20.29 -19.44 -12.81
CA ARG A 344 20.29 -18.06 -12.31
C ARG A 344 21.46 -17.26 -12.88
N ASP A 345 22.66 -17.83 -12.89
CA ASP A 345 23.87 -17.19 -13.41
C ASP A 345 23.81 -16.98 -14.93
N GLU A 346 23.28 -17.97 -15.65
CA GLU A 346 23.01 -17.90 -17.09
C GLU A 346 22.03 -16.76 -17.42
N TYR A 347 20.91 -16.71 -16.69
CA TYR A 347 19.87 -15.70 -16.87
C TYR A 347 20.38 -14.30 -16.53
N LEU A 348 21.16 -14.15 -15.47
CA LEU A 348 21.80 -12.87 -15.12
C LEU A 348 22.76 -12.40 -16.22
N SER A 349 23.61 -13.30 -16.72
CA SER A 349 24.54 -13.01 -17.81
C SER A 349 23.81 -12.59 -19.07
N PHE A 350 22.68 -13.25 -19.38
CA PHE A 350 21.81 -12.85 -20.48
C PHE A 350 21.20 -11.47 -20.29
N LYS A 351 20.63 -11.17 -19.12
CA LYS A 351 20.06 -9.86 -18.80
C LYS A 351 21.08 -8.72 -18.96
N ARG A 352 22.32 -8.94 -18.51
CA ARG A 352 23.41 -7.98 -18.65
C ARG A 352 23.74 -7.72 -20.13
N ARG A 353 23.80 -8.77 -20.96
CA ARG A 353 24.01 -8.61 -22.41
C ARG A 353 22.90 -7.82 -23.09
N VAL A 354 21.64 -8.12 -22.76
CA VAL A 354 20.48 -7.41 -23.33
C VAL A 354 20.44 -5.95 -22.86
N ALA A 355 20.74 -5.68 -21.58
CA ALA A 355 20.74 -4.32 -21.03
C ALA A 355 21.73 -3.38 -21.75
N VAL A 356 22.92 -3.89 -22.12
CA VAL A 356 23.95 -3.10 -22.83
C VAL A 356 23.54 -2.70 -24.26
N GLN A 357 22.55 -3.36 -24.85
CA GLN A 357 22.10 -3.06 -26.22
C GLN A 357 21.38 -1.71 -26.32
N GLY A 358 20.90 -1.15 -25.19
CA GLY A 358 20.15 0.10 -25.15
C GLY A 358 18.75 -0.06 -25.76
N HIS A 359 17.72 -0.01 -24.92
CA HIS A 359 16.33 -0.18 -25.33
C HIS A 359 15.56 1.10 -25.10
N ALA A 360 14.78 1.55 -26.09
CA ALA A 360 14.01 2.78 -25.98
C ALA A 360 12.84 2.63 -25.00
N THR A 361 12.27 1.42 -24.91
CA THR A 361 11.14 1.11 -24.04
C THR A 361 11.36 -0.18 -23.23
N THR A 362 10.54 -0.37 -22.19
CA THR A 362 10.50 -1.62 -21.44
C THR A 362 9.99 -2.80 -22.28
N GLN A 363 9.16 -2.53 -23.28
CA GLN A 363 8.65 -3.53 -24.23
C GLN A 363 9.76 -4.01 -25.16
N ASP A 364 10.55 -3.12 -25.76
CA ASP A 364 11.68 -3.51 -26.63
C ASP A 364 12.66 -4.43 -25.89
N TYR A 365 12.94 -4.10 -24.63
CA TYR A 365 13.75 -4.95 -23.76
C TYR A 365 13.11 -6.32 -23.48
N ALA A 366 11.79 -6.38 -23.31
CA ALA A 366 11.08 -7.64 -23.09
C ALA A 366 11.16 -8.52 -24.34
N GLU A 367 10.88 -7.95 -25.52
CA GLU A 367 10.97 -8.64 -26.81
C GLU A 367 12.39 -9.17 -27.09
N ALA A 368 13.42 -8.38 -26.76
CA ALA A 368 14.82 -8.81 -26.89
C ALA A 368 15.18 -10.01 -26.00
N LYS A 369 14.37 -10.31 -24.97
CA LYS A 369 14.58 -11.46 -24.08
C LYS A 369 13.89 -12.74 -24.54
N GLU A 370 12.88 -12.63 -25.39
CA GLU A 370 12.04 -13.76 -25.81
C GLU A 370 12.80 -14.96 -26.39
N PRO A 371 13.88 -14.79 -27.19
CA PRO A 371 14.63 -15.93 -27.69
C PRO A 371 15.21 -16.84 -26.59
N TRP A 372 15.58 -16.27 -25.45
CA TRP A 372 16.05 -17.05 -24.30
C TRP A 372 14.89 -17.73 -23.57
N PHE A 373 13.74 -17.05 -23.46
CA PHE A 373 12.56 -17.59 -22.78
C PHE A 373 11.95 -18.81 -23.50
N LEU A 374 12.05 -18.89 -24.83
CA LEU A 374 11.63 -20.08 -25.58
C LEU A 374 12.34 -21.36 -25.12
N ASP A 375 13.64 -21.27 -24.85
CA ASP A 375 14.41 -22.40 -24.32
C ASP A 375 14.19 -22.60 -22.82
N ALA A 376 14.16 -21.50 -22.06
CA ALA A 376 13.92 -21.53 -20.62
C ALA A 376 12.57 -22.17 -20.27
N TYR A 377 11.51 -21.89 -21.04
CA TYR A 377 10.19 -22.50 -20.86
C TYR A 377 10.26 -24.02 -20.92
N ARG A 378 10.93 -24.58 -21.95
CA ARG A 378 11.10 -26.04 -22.09
C ARG A 378 11.90 -26.63 -20.93
N ARG A 379 13.03 -26.00 -20.56
CA ARG A 379 13.90 -26.48 -19.48
C ARG A 379 13.19 -26.45 -18.12
N ALA A 380 12.44 -25.39 -17.84
CA ALA A 380 11.65 -25.26 -16.62
C ALA A 380 10.56 -26.32 -16.54
N ARG A 381 9.85 -26.60 -17.66
CA ARG A 381 8.86 -27.68 -17.75
C ARG A 381 9.47 -29.06 -17.49
N VAL A 382 10.61 -29.37 -18.12
CA VAL A 382 11.32 -30.63 -17.87
C VAL A 382 11.71 -30.76 -16.39
N TRP A 383 12.19 -29.68 -15.77
CA TRP A 383 12.50 -29.66 -14.34
C TRP A 383 11.26 -29.93 -13.50
N ALA A 384 10.14 -29.27 -13.79
CA ALA A 384 8.87 -29.46 -13.09
C ALA A 384 8.37 -30.91 -13.17
N ASP A 385 8.38 -31.49 -14.38
CA ASP A 385 7.96 -32.88 -14.60
C ASP A 385 8.89 -33.87 -13.86
N THR A 386 10.19 -33.57 -13.80
CA THR A 386 11.20 -34.42 -13.12
C THR A 386 11.09 -34.36 -11.60
N THR A 387 10.76 -33.20 -11.04
CA THR A 387 10.67 -33.00 -9.58
C THR A 387 9.26 -33.22 -9.03
N GLY A 388 8.26 -33.38 -9.90
CA GLY A 388 6.85 -33.39 -9.49
C GLY A 388 6.40 -32.03 -8.96
N TRP A 389 6.98 -30.94 -9.47
CA TRP A 389 6.65 -29.59 -9.01
C TRP A 389 5.17 -29.29 -9.25
N THR A 390 4.56 -28.66 -8.25
CA THR A 390 3.24 -28.04 -8.33
C THR A 390 3.34 -26.65 -7.70
N PRO A 391 2.56 -25.66 -8.16
CA PRO A 391 2.51 -24.36 -7.50
C PRO A 391 2.14 -24.54 -6.03
N THR A 392 2.98 -24.08 -5.11
CA THR A 392 2.67 -24.11 -3.67
C THR A 392 1.51 -23.16 -3.38
N ASP A 393 0.59 -23.57 -2.49
CA ASP A 393 -0.55 -22.75 -2.05
C ASP A 393 -0.14 -21.44 -1.37
#